data_AF-A0A2D9F2P8-F1
#
_entry.id   AF-A0A2D9F2P8-F1
#
_cell.length_a   1.000
_cell.length_b   1.000
_cell.length_c   1.000
_cell.angle_alpha   90.00
_cell.angle_beta   90.00
_cell.angle_gamma   90.00
#
_symmetry.space_group_name_H-M   'P 1'
#
loop_
_entity.id
_entity.type
_entity.pdbx_description
1 polymer ?
#
loop_
_entity_poly.entity_id
_entity_poly.type
_entity_poly.pdbx_seq_one_letter_code
_entity_poly.pdbx_strand_id
1 'polypeptide(L)'
;MAVALSGGKPGSGAAPSVVAGGRGRLAEQILQIAFANGIKVREDADLAQLLTTIDLEEEIPVEAFAAVAEILIYLYRANGAEDMSEKTREDIMREWMGE
;
A
#
# COMPACT_ATOMS: atom_id res chain seq x y z
N MET A 1 -2.02 -14.56 -5.90
CA MET A 1 -1.23 -14.25 -4.68
C MET A 1 -1.87 -13.06 -4.00
N ALA A 2 -1.55 -12.78 -2.73
CA ALA A 2 -2.08 -11.61 -2.03
C ALA A 2 -1.01 -11.03 -1.11
N VAL A 3 -1.05 -9.71 -0.94
CA VAL A 3 -0.17 -8.94 -0.06
C VAL A 3 -1.03 -7.96 0.73
N ALA A 4 -0.72 -7.80 2.01
CA ALA A 4 -1.32 -6.80 2.88
C ALA A 4 -0.27 -5.75 3.25
N LEU A 5 -0.68 -4.48 3.23
CA LEU A 5 0.14 -3.33 3.55
C LEU A 5 -0.39 -2.65 4.82
N SER A 6 0.49 -2.18 5.70
CA SER A 6 0.09 -1.25 6.75
C SER A 6 0.12 0.19 6.23
N GLY A 7 -0.89 0.97 6.61
CA GLY A 7 -0.91 2.40 6.35
C GLY A 7 -0.17 3.16 7.44
N GLY A 8 0.96 3.78 7.11
CA GLY A 8 1.39 4.98 7.82
C GLY A 8 0.36 6.08 7.59
N LYS A 9 0.00 6.83 8.64
CA LYS A 9 -0.88 7.98 8.48
C LYS A 9 -0.24 8.96 7.48
N PRO A 10 -0.99 9.53 6.53
CA PRO A 10 -0.49 10.64 5.72
C PRO A 10 0.02 11.75 6.65
N GLY A 11 1.22 12.27 6.39
CA GLY A 11 1.86 13.30 7.24
C GLY A 11 2.59 12.79 8.48
N SER A 12 2.62 11.48 8.73
CA SER A 12 3.37 10.90 9.87
C SER A 12 4.84 10.57 9.55
N GLY A 13 5.26 10.70 8.29
CA GLY A 13 6.60 10.30 7.82
C GLY A 13 6.84 8.79 7.81
N ALA A 14 5.87 7.97 8.23
CA ALA A 14 6.00 6.51 8.24
C ALA A 14 5.67 5.93 6.86
N ALA A 15 6.65 5.30 6.21
CA ALA A 15 6.44 4.55 4.99
C ALA A 15 5.53 3.33 5.23
N PRO A 16 4.67 2.98 4.26
CA PRO A 16 3.91 1.73 4.30
C PRO A 16 4.87 0.55 4.24
N SER A 17 4.53 -0.53 4.92
CA SER A 17 5.31 -1.76 4.95
C SER A 17 4.44 -2.97 4.63
N VAL A 18 5.10 -4.05 4.19
CA VAL A 18 4.42 -5.33 3.95
C VAL A 18 4.23 -6.04 5.28
N VAL A 19 2.96 -6.29 5.65
CA VAL A 19 2.61 -6.97 6.91
C VAL A 19 2.14 -8.41 6.72
N ALA A 20 1.75 -8.76 5.49
CA ALA A 20 1.46 -10.16 5.13
C ALA A 20 1.67 -10.38 3.63
N GLY A 21 2.11 -11.58 3.27
CA GLY A 21 2.25 -12.00 1.87
C GLY A 21 2.00 -13.50 1.74
N GLY A 22 1.32 -13.92 0.67
CA GLY A 22 0.97 -15.32 0.49
C GLY A 22 0.54 -15.73 -0.91
N ARG A 23 0.59 -17.03 -1.17
CA ARG A 23 0.16 -17.67 -2.43
C ARG A 23 -0.81 -18.82 -2.14
N GLY A 24 -1.61 -19.20 -3.14
CA GLY A 24 -2.61 -20.27 -3.02
C GLY A 24 -3.54 -20.05 -1.81
N ARG A 25 -3.69 -21.08 -0.98
CA ARG A 25 -4.56 -21.03 0.22
C ARG A 25 -4.25 -19.89 1.19
N LEU A 26 -2.98 -19.51 1.33
CA LEU A 26 -2.61 -18.41 2.21
C LEU A 26 -3.10 -17.06 1.65
N ALA A 27 -3.05 -16.89 0.32
CA ALA A 27 -3.61 -15.70 -0.34
C ALA A 27 -5.13 -15.61 -0.15
N GLU A 28 -5.83 -16.75 -0.27
CA GLU A 28 -7.27 -16.84 -0.03
C GLU A 28 -7.62 -16.44 1.42
N GLN A 29 -6.84 -16.90 2.39
CA GLN A 29 -7.02 -16.53 3.80
C GLN A 29 -6.79 -15.03 4.05
N ILE A 30 -5.75 -14.44 3.45
CA ILE A 30 -5.49 -12.99 3.53
C ILE A 30 -6.70 -12.21 2.99
N LEU A 31 -7.22 -12.61 1.82
CA LEU A 31 -8.39 -11.97 1.21
C LEU A 31 -9.65 -12.12 2.08
N GLN A 32 -9.90 -13.31 2.63
CA GLN A 32 -11.03 -13.55 3.54
C GLN A 32 -10.98 -12.64 4.76
N ILE A 33 -9.80 -12.50 5.39
CA ILE A 33 -9.61 -11.61 6.54
C ILE A 33 -9.83 -10.15 6.13
N ALA A 34 -9.30 -9.73 4.97
CA ALA A 34 -9.48 -8.38 4.48
C ALA A 34 -10.96 -8.04 4.27
N PHE A 35 -11.71 -8.91 3.57
CA PHE A 35 -13.14 -8.71 3.34
C PHE A 35 -13.96 -8.73 4.64
N ALA A 36 -13.65 -9.64 5.56
CA ALA A 36 -14.34 -9.73 6.86
C ALA A 36 -14.16 -8.46 7.72
N ASN A 37 -13.03 -7.76 7.56
CA ASN A 37 -12.73 -6.54 8.33
C ASN A 37 -13.00 -5.25 7.54
N GLY A 38 -13.57 -5.34 6.34
CA GLY A 38 -13.82 -4.17 5.49
C GLY A 38 -12.53 -3.49 4.99
N ILE A 39 -11.40 -4.21 4.99
CA ILE A 39 -10.14 -3.72 4.42
C ILE A 39 -10.29 -3.69 2.91
N LYS A 40 -9.88 -2.58 2.29
CA LYS A 40 -9.96 -2.39 0.84
C LYS A 40 -9.00 -3.34 0.14
N VAL A 41 -9.51 -4.04 -0.88
CA VAL A 41 -8.73 -4.95 -1.72
C VAL A 41 -8.69 -4.38 -3.13
N ARG A 42 -7.51 -4.37 -3.75
CA ARG A 42 -7.31 -4.03 -5.16
C ARG A 42 -6.67 -5.21 -5.86
N GLU A 43 -7.14 -5.50 -7.06
CA GLU A 43 -6.56 -6.51 -7.92
C GLU A 43 -5.56 -5.85 -8.87
N ASP A 44 -4.29 -6.23 -8.74
CA ASP A 44 -3.19 -5.75 -9.57
C ASP A 44 -2.09 -6.82 -9.57
N ALA A 45 -1.98 -7.58 -10.66
CA ALA A 45 -1.11 -8.75 -10.73
C ALA A 45 0.38 -8.37 -10.68
N ASP A 46 0.76 -7.30 -11.40
CA ASP A 46 2.13 -6.83 -11.48
C ASP A 46 2.58 -6.28 -10.14
N LEU A 47 1.74 -5.45 -9.50
CA LEU A 47 2.06 -4.93 -8.18
C LEU A 47 2.09 -6.01 -7.11
N ALA A 48 1.13 -6.94 -7.11
CA ALA A 48 1.14 -8.04 -6.16
C ALA A 48 2.43 -8.86 -6.31
N GLN A 49 2.88 -9.12 -7.54
CA GLN A 49 4.11 -9.84 -7.81
C GLN A 49 5.33 -9.05 -7.31
N LEU A 50 5.39 -7.74 -7.56
CA LEU A 50 6.46 -6.86 -7.08
C LEU A 50 6.51 -6.81 -5.55
N LEU A 51 5.38 -6.61 -4.88
CA LEU A 51 5.35 -6.51 -3.42
C LEU A 51 5.68 -7.83 -2.72
N THR A 52 5.50 -8.98 -3.38
CA THR A 52 5.95 -10.27 -2.83
C THR A 52 7.45 -10.49 -2.86
N THR A 53 8.23 -9.62 -3.49
CA THR A 53 9.70 -9.68 -3.42
C THR A 53 10.26 -8.96 -2.20
N ILE A 54 9.41 -8.27 -1.43
CA ILE A 54 9.78 -7.52 -0.22
C ILE A 54 9.55 -8.44 0.97
N ASP A 55 10.52 -8.50 1.91
CA ASP A 55 10.36 -9.30 3.11
C ASP A 55 9.32 -8.67 4.07
N LEU A 56 8.78 -9.50 4.95
CA LEU A 56 7.81 -9.02 5.94
C LEU A 56 8.48 -7.99 6.86
N GLU A 57 7.72 -6.95 7.20
CA GLU A 57 8.15 -5.83 8.06
C GLU A 57 9.25 -4.94 7.44
N GLU A 58 9.63 -5.18 6.18
CA GLU A 58 10.52 -4.28 5.44
C GLU A 58 9.75 -3.10 4.81
N GLU A 59 10.48 -1.99 4.65
CA GLU A 59 10.01 -0.82 3.92
C GLU A 59 9.92 -1.12 2.43
N ILE A 60 8.92 -0.50 1.77
CA ILE A 60 8.69 -0.71 0.35
C ILE A 60 9.78 0.01 -0.46
N PRO A 61 10.54 -0.69 -1.34
CA PRO A 61 11.55 -0.07 -2.21
C PRO A 61 10.96 1.03 -3.08
N VAL A 62 11.74 2.06 -3.39
CA VAL A 62 11.30 3.26 -4.13
C VAL A 62 10.64 2.92 -5.47
N GLU A 63 11.09 1.86 -6.14
CA GLU A 63 10.56 1.38 -7.41
C GLU A 63 9.12 0.84 -7.27
N ALA A 64 8.82 0.18 -6.16
CA ALA A 64 7.48 -0.32 -5.82
C ALA A 64 6.62 0.76 -5.16
N PHE A 65 7.26 1.69 -4.46
CA PHE A 65 6.64 2.75 -3.71
C PHE A 65 5.77 3.66 -4.57
N ALA A 66 6.23 4.03 -5.77
CA ALA A 66 5.45 4.87 -6.69
C ALA A 66 4.09 4.24 -7.05
N ALA A 67 4.06 2.92 -7.29
CA ALA A 67 2.83 2.19 -7.61
C ALA A 67 1.92 2.04 -6.37
N VAL A 68 2.50 1.81 -5.19
CA VAL A 68 1.75 1.78 -3.92
C VAL A 68 1.17 3.15 -3.57
N ALA A 69 1.94 4.22 -3.75
CA ALA A 69 1.51 5.59 -3.47
C ALA A 69 0.31 5.97 -4.33
N GLU A 70 0.30 5.63 -5.61
CA GLU A 70 -0.85 5.86 -6.50
C GLU A 70 -2.13 5.17 -5.98
N ILE A 71 -1.99 3.95 -5.48
CA ILE A 71 -3.11 3.20 -4.88
C ILE A 71 -3.59 3.87 -3.60
N LEU A 72 -2.67 4.20 -2.70
CA LEU A 72 -3.00 4.83 -1.43
C LEU A 72 -3.68 6.18 -1.66
N ILE A 73 -3.20 7.00 -2.60
CA ILE A 73 -3.83 8.27 -2.99
C ILE A 73 -5.25 8.04 -3.49
N TYR A 74 -5.47 7.05 -4.35
CA TYR A 74 -6.80 6.70 -4.83
C TYR A 74 -7.73 6.29 -3.68
N LEU A 75 -7.24 5.45 -2.74
CA LEU A 75 -8.01 5.00 -1.57
C LEU A 75 -8.33 6.15 -0.61
N TYR A 76 -7.38 7.06 -0.37
CA TYR A 76 -7.59 8.24 0.47
C TYR A 76 -8.59 9.22 -0.15
N ARG A 77 -8.52 9.47 -1.46
CA ARG A 77 -9.51 10.28 -2.19
C ARG A 77 -10.90 9.66 -2.14
N ALA A 78 -11.01 8.33 -2.28
CA ALA A 78 -12.28 7.62 -2.19
C ALA A 78 -12.87 7.62 -0.77
N ASN A 79 -12.03 7.74 0.26
CA ASN A 79 -12.44 7.82 1.66
C ASN A 79 -12.64 9.26 2.18
N GLY A 80 -12.54 10.28 1.32
CA GLY A 80 -12.78 11.69 1.69
C GLY A 80 -11.66 12.34 2.50
N ALA A 81 -10.43 11.81 2.45
CA ALA A 81 -9.27 12.50 3.00
C ALA A 81 -8.87 13.64 2.05
N GLU A 82 -9.43 14.83 2.27
CA GLU A 82 -9.30 16.01 1.42
C GLU A 82 -7.85 16.52 1.26
N ASP A 83 -7.00 16.25 2.26
CA ASP A 83 -5.62 16.79 2.39
C ASP A 83 -4.63 16.37 1.29
N MET A 84 -4.95 15.30 0.54
CA MET A 84 -4.05 14.75 -0.49
C MET A 84 -4.54 15.01 -1.92
N SER A 85 -5.71 15.64 -2.08
CA SER A 85 -6.28 15.92 -3.41
C SER A 85 -5.54 17.04 -4.16
N GLU A 86 -4.80 17.87 -3.41
CA GLU A 86 -4.08 19.05 -3.91
C GLU A 86 -2.57 18.81 -4.05
N LYS A 87 -2.03 17.74 -3.45
CA LYS A 87 -0.60 17.39 -3.52
C LYS A 87 -0.29 16.58 -4.78
N THR A 88 0.76 16.98 -5.48
CA THR A 88 1.25 16.29 -6.69
C THR A 88 1.94 14.98 -6.31
N ARG A 89 2.02 14.02 -7.25
CA ARG A 89 2.81 12.78 -7.11
C ARG A 89 4.21 13.07 -6.54
N GLU A 90 4.86 14.12 -7.03
CA GLU A 90 6.19 14.55 -6.61
C GLU A 90 6.26 15.06 -5.17
N ASP A 91 5.23 15.77 -4.70
CA ASP A 91 5.16 16.32 -3.33
C ASP A 91 5.05 15.18 -2.30
N ILE A 92 4.26 14.16 -2.64
CA ILE A 92 4.05 12.98 -1.79
C ILE A 92 5.34 12.15 -1.71
N MET A 93 6.02 11.99 -2.84
CA MET A 93 7.31 11.28 -2.89
C MET A 93 8.38 12.03 -2.07
N ARG A 94 8.43 13.37 -2.13
CA ARG A 94 9.38 14.17 -1.33
C ARG A 94 9.11 14.09 0.18
N GLU A 95 7.85 14.21 0.58
CA GLU A 95 7.47 14.16 1.99
C GLU A 95 7.82 12.82 2.66
N TRP A 96 7.74 11.72 1.91
CA TRP A 96 8.00 10.38 2.45
C TRP A 96 9.46 9.94 2.26
N MET A 97 10.20 10.55 1.33
CA MET A 97 11.63 10.28 1.14
C MET A 97 12.55 11.18 1.98
N GLY A 98 12.01 12.19 2.68
CA GLY A 98 12.74 12.93 3.72
C GLY A 98 14.02 13.61 3.24
N GLU A 99 13.91 14.55 2.28
CA GLU A 99 14.94 15.58 2.06
C GLU A 99 14.61 16.87 2.80
#